data_AF-A0A0P0WK45-F1
#
_entry.id   AF-A0A0P0WK45-F1
#
_cell.length_a   1.000
_cell.length_b   1.000
_cell.length_c   1.000
_cell.angle_alpha   90.00
_cell.angle_beta   90.00
_cell.angle_gamma   90.00
#
_symmetry.space_group_name_H-M   'P 1'
#
loop_
_entity.id
_entity.type
_entity.pdbx_description
1 polymer ?
#
loop_
_entity_poly.entity_id
_entity_poly.type
_entity_poly.pdbx_seq_one_letter_code
_entity_poly.pdbx_strand_id
1 'polypeptide(L)'
;RARAIYKYALDRVPKGQAEELYRKFLAFEKQFGDREGIEDAIVGKRRFQYEDEVRKNPLNYDSWFDYIRLEESVGNNDRIREVYERAIANIPPADEKRYWQRYIYLWINYALYEELDAKDVERTREVYSECLKLVPHKKFTFAKMWLMAAQFEIRQRNLKAARQILGNAIGMSPKGKIFKKYIEIELYLGNFDRCRTLYEKYIEWSPANCYAWRKYAELEKNLSETDRARSIYELAIAQPALDTPEVLWKEYLQFEIDENEFDRTRELYERLLDRTKHLKVWISYTEFEASAGLAGEDGESEEIKKEVSYHEQQIERVRRCRAIFERAFEYFRTSAPELKEERAMLLEEWLNKEVSFGDLGDVTLVQKKAPRKVKRKRPIPTEDGSTVAYEEYIDYIFPDEVALAPNLKILEAAYKWKKQKTDDTDDV
;
A
#
# COMPACT_ATOMS: atom_id res chain seq x y z
N ARG A 1 41.60 40.14 32.20
CA ARG A 1 42.41 41.19 31.51
C ARG A 1 42.87 40.74 30.12
N ALA A 2 43.54 39.58 29.97
CA ALA A 2 43.97 39.04 28.67
C ALA A 2 42.80 38.78 27.69
N ARG A 3 41.67 38.21 28.14
CA ARG A 3 40.45 37.99 27.33
C ARG A 3 39.91 39.27 26.68
N ALA A 4 39.88 40.37 27.44
CA ALA A 4 39.41 41.67 26.96
C ALA A 4 40.36 42.27 25.91
N ILE A 5 41.67 42.03 26.05
CA ILE A 5 42.68 42.45 25.07
C ILE A 5 42.52 41.67 23.76
N TYR A 6 42.27 40.35 23.83
CA TYR A 6 42.00 39.55 22.64
C TYR A 6 40.69 39.96 21.94
N LYS A 7 39.59 40.16 22.67
CA LYS A 7 38.33 40.67 22.09
C LYS A 7 38.53 42.04 21.43
N TYR A 8 39.20 42.96 22.11
CA TYR A 8 39.49 44.29 21.58
C TYR A 8 40.40 44.27 20.33
N ALA A 9 41.36 43.35 20.30
CA ALA A 9 42.23 43.16 19.14
C ALA A 9 41.46 42.53 17.96
N LEU A 10 40.55 41.59 18.21
CA LEU A 10 39.71 40.98 17.17
C LEU A 10 38.73 41.98 16.54
N ASP A 11 38.21 42.95 17.30
CA ASP A 11 37.27 43.96 16.79
C ASP A 11 37.92 45.02 15.89
N ARG A 12 39.25 45.18 15.93
CA ARG A 12 39.98 46.26 15.23
C ARG A 12 40.96 45.80 14.16
N VAL A 13 41.28 44.51 14.11
CA VAL A 13 42.25 43.97 13.14
C VAL A 13 41.56 43.60 11.82
N PRO A 14 42.14 43.93 10.65
CA PRO A 14 41.60 43.55 9.35
C PRO A 14 41.46 42.02 9.19
N LYS A 15 40.40 41.59 8.49
CA LYS A 15 39.97 40.17 8.38
C LYS A 15 41.09 39.18 7.99
N GLY A 16 42.12 39.61 7.25
CA GLY A 16 43.26 38.75 6.87
C GLY A 16 44.26 38.42 7.97
N GLN A 17 44.42 39.26 9.00
CA GLN A 17 45.28 39.01 10.17
C GLN A 17 44.50 38.51 11.39
N ALA A 18 43.17 38.61 11.33
CA ALA A 18 42.27 38.14 12.37
C ALA A 18 42.34 36.61 12.55
N GLU A 19 42.62 35.82 11.49
CA GLU A 19 42.67 34.36 11.58
C GLU A 19 43.79 33.83 12.51
N GLU A 20 44.99 34.42 12.42
CA GLU A 20 46.12 34.00 13.26
C GLU A 20 45.92 34.43 14.72
N LEU A 21 45.40 35.64 14.90
CA LEU A 21 45.03 36.17 16.22
C LEU A 21 43.91 35.33 16.85
N TYR A 22 42.92 34.90 16.07
CA TYR A 22 41.83 34.05 16.52
C TYR A 22 42.29 32.63 16.86
N ARG A 23 43.24 32.08 16.08
CA ARG A 23 43.89 30.80 16.41
C ARG A 23 44.65 30.86 17.74
N LYS A 24 45.36 31.96 18.00
CA LYS A 24 46.05 32.22 19.28
C LYS A 24 45.07 32.44 20.44
N PHE A 25 43.95 33.13 20.18
CA PHE A 25 42.87 33.30 21.15
C PHE A 25 42.19 31.98 21.52
N LEU A 26 41.94 31.09 20.55
CA LEU A 26 41.41 29.74 20.79
C LEU A 26 42.35 28.87 21.62
N ALA A 27 43.65 28.93 21.34
CA ALA A 27 44.66 28.21 22.12
C ALA A 27 44.69 28.73 23.58
N PHE A 28 44.54 30.04 23.75
CA PHE A 28 44.45 30.69 25.05
C PHE A 28 43.18 30.29 25.82
N GLU A 29 42.00 30.33 25.20
CA GLU A 29 40.74 29.87 25.81
C GLU A 29 40.78 28.37 26.13
N LYS A 30 41.37 27.53 25.27
CA LYS A 30 41.50 26.09 25.54
C LYS A 30 42.42 25.77 26.73
N GLN A 31 43.41 26.60 27.01
CA GLN A 31 44.37 26.41 28.10
C GLN A 31 43.90 27.06 29.41
N PHE A 32 43.17 28.18 29.34
CA PHE A 32 42.91 29.04 30.50
C PHE A 32 41.46 29.50 30.63
N GLY A 33 40.56 29.08 29.73
CA GLY A 33 39.16 29.48 29.71
C GLY A 33 38.23 28.52 30.46
N ASP A 34 37.09 29.06 30.88
CA ASP A 34 35.97 28.27 31.40
C ASP A 34 35.30 27.49 30.26
N ARG A 35 34.62 26.39 30.59
CA ARG A 35 33.97 25.52 29.60
C ARG A 35 33.07 26.27 28.62
N GLU A 36 32.24 27.20 29.12
CA GLU A 36 31.37 28.05 28.29
C GLU A 36 32.17 28.97 27.35
N GLY A 37 33.32 29.47 27.82
CA GLY A 37 34.21 30.31 27.02
C GLY A 37 34.89 29.60 25.86
N ILE A 38 35.27 28.36 26.10
CA ILE A 38 35.83 27.47 25.06
C ILE A 38 34.75 27.14 24.04
N GLU A 39 33.52 26.85 24.48
CA GLU A 39 32.38 26.58 23.61
C GLU A 39 32.06 27.81 22.73
N ASP A 40 31.97 29.02 23.29
CA ASP A 40 31.77 30.27 22.55
C ASP A 40 32.83 30.53 21.47
N ALA A 41 34.11 30.30 21.81
CA ALA A 41 35.20 30.49 20.88
C ALA A 41 35.18 29.43 19.76
N ILE A 42 34.84 28.18 20.07
CA ILE A 42 34.69 27.12 19.06
C ILE A 42 33.53 27.44 18.11
N VAL A 43 32.40 27.91 18.65
CA VAL A 43 31.23 28.35 17.85
C VAL A 43 31.64 29.48 16.90
N GLY A 44 32.35 30.49 17.38
CA GLY A 44 32.81 31.58 16.52
C GLY A 44 33.76 31.12 15.39
N LYS A 45 34.62 30.12 15.65
CA LYS A 45 35.49 29.52 14.63
C LYS A 45 34.66 28.84 13.54
N ARG A 46 33.71 27.99 13.96
CA ARG A 46 32.84 27.24 13.05
C ARG A 46 31.94 28.18 12.26
N ARG A 47 31.44 29.25 12.88
CA ARG A 47 30.68 30.31 12.21
C ARG A 47 31.47 30.94 11.06
N PHE A 48 32.71 31.35 11.31
CA PHE A 48 33.56 31.92 10.25
C PHE A 48 33.85 30.92 9.12
N GLN A 49 34.07 29.65 9.45
CA GLN A 49 34.28 28.58 8.46
C GLN A 49 33.04 28.40 7.58
N TYR A 50 31.86 28.26 8.18
CA TYR A 50 30.62 28.10 7.42
C TYR A 50 30.25 29.36 6.63
N GLU A 51 30.49 30.56 7.15
CA GLU A 51 30.32 31.81 6.39
C GLU A 51 31.20 31.85 5.13
N ASP A 52 32.45 31.41 5.22
CA ASP A 52 33.36 31.34 4.09
C ASP A 52 32.96 30.24 3.09
N GLU A 53 32.56 29.06 3.57
CA GLU A 53 32.06 27.96 2.73
C GLU A 53 30.81 28.36 1.94
N VAL A 54 29.85 28.98 2.63
CA VAL A 54 28.62 29.49 2.03
C VAL A 54 28.90 30.61 1.03
N ARG A 55 29.88 31.49 1.32
CA ARG A 55 30.28 32.54 0.39
C ARG A 55 30.95 31.99 -0.87
N LYS A 56 31.75 30.93 -0.72
CA LYS A 56 32.42 30.25 -1.85
C LYS A 56 31.43 29.48 -2.72
N ASN A 57 30.51 28.75 -2.11
CA ASN A 57 29.51 27.93 -2.81
C ASN A 57 28.10 28.14 -2.25
N PRO A 58 27.39 29.22 -2.65
CA PRO A 58 26.06 29.53 -2.12
C PRO A 58 24.99 28.47 -2.43
N LEU A 59 25.19 27.65 -3.47
CA LEU A 59 24.27 26.60 -3.89
C LEU A 59 24.45 25.27 -3.13
N ASN A 60 25.47 25.16 -2.27
CA ASN A 60 25.64 23.97 -1.45
C ASN A 60 24.73 24.04 -0.21
N TYR A 61 23.51 23.50 -0.33
CA TYR A 61 22.53 23.49 0.75
C TYR A 61 22.97 22.71 1.99
N ASP A 62 23.92 21.77 1.87
CA ASP A 62 24.42 21.02 3.04
C ASP A 62 25.26 21.91 3.96
N SER A 63 26.10 22.81 3.41
CA SER A 63 26.81 23.82 4.20
C SER A 63 25.85 24.78 4.90
N TRP A 64 24.71 25.10 4.28
CA TRP A 64 23.66 25.90 4.92
C TRP A 64 22.99 25.16 6.07
N PHE A 65 22.68 23.86 5.91
CA PHE A 65 22.11 23.06 7.00
C PHE A 65 23.04 22.99 8.21
N ASP A 66 24.33 22.79 8.00
CA ASP A 66 25.29 22.72 9.09
C ASP A 66 25.51 24.09 9.76
N TYR A 67 25.43 25.18 8.98
CA TYR A 67 25.47 26.53 9.53
C TYR A 67 24.24 26.85 10.39
N ILE A 68 23.05 26.50 9.90
CA ILE A 68 21.78 26.69 10.61
C ILE A 68 21.79 25.91 11.93
N ARG A 69 22.21 24.63 11.93
CA ARG A 69 22.30 23.82 13.16
C ARG A 69 23.23 24.41 14.19
N LEU A 70 24.34 25.03 13.75
CA LEU A 70 25.25 25.73 14.64
C LEU A 70 24.55 26.94 15.28
N GLU A 71 23.86 27.77 14.49
CA GLU A 71 23.16 28.93 15.04
C GLU A 71 21.98 28.53 15.95
N GLU A 72 21.25 27.47 15.60
CA GLU A 72 20.19 26.89 16.46
C GLU A 72 20.75 26.45 17.82
N SER A 73 21.96 25.86 17.85
CA SER A 73 22.60 25.48 19.12
C SER A 73 22.99 26.66 20.01
N VAL A 74 23.21 27.83 19.41
CA VAL A 74 23.52 29.08 20.12
C VAL A 74 22.25 29.79 20.60
N GLY A 75 21.12 29.57 19.92
CA GLY A 75 19.80 30.06 20.33
C GLY A 75 19.58 31.57 20.10
N ASN A 76 20.33 32.21 19.21
CA ASN A 76 20.10 33.61 18.86
C ASN A 76 19.08 33.73 17.71
N ASN A 77 17.82 33.99 18.06
CA ASN A 77 16.70 34.00 17.11
C ASN A 77 16.88 34.94 15.92
N ASP A 78 17.40 36.15 16.14
CA ASP A 78 17.56 37.14 15.07
C ASP A 78 18.60 36.69 14.04
N ARG A 79 19.68 36.07 14.50
CA ARG A 79 20.71 35.53 13.60
C ARG A 79 20.27 34.27 12.89
N ILE A 80 19.57 33.37 13.58
CA ILE A 80 19.03 32.15 12.97
C ILE A 80 18.11 32.55 11.80
N ARG A 81 17.23 33.54 12.03
CA ARG A 81 16.37 34.13 10.99
C ARG A 81 17.16 34.71 9.83
N GLU A 82 18.17 35.54 10.10
CA GLU A 82 19.02 36.11 9.05
C GLU A 82 19.69 35.01 8.20
N VAL A 83 20.20 33.95 8.84
CA VAL A 83 20.82 32.83 8.13
C VAL A 83 19.81 32.05 7.29
N TYR A 84 18.60 31.82 7.81
CA TYR A 84 17.52 31.21 7.05
C TYR A 84 17.10 32.07 5.85
N GLU A 85 16.90 33.38 6.04
CA GLU A 85 16.56 34.34 4.98
C GLU A 85 17.63 34.39 3.87
N ARG A 86 18.90 34.36 4.27
CA ARG A 86 20.02 34.27 3.32
C ARG A 86 20.08 32.94 2.59
N ALA A 87 19.75 31.83 3.26
CA ALA A 87 19.72 30.51 2.64
C ALA A 87 18.59 30.41 1.60
N ILE A 88 17.39 30.92 1.91
CA ILE A 88 16.24 30.88 0.99
C ILE A 88 16.41 31.79 -0.23
N ALA A 89 17.19 32.87 -0.12
CA ALA A 89 17.48 33.76 -1.25
C ALA A 89 18.24 33.04 -2.39
N ASN A 90 18.95 31.95 -2.08
CA ASN A 90 19.68 31.14 -3.06
C ASN A 90 18.77 30.09 -3.72
N ILE A 91 17.91 30.58 -4.62
CA ILE A 91 16.98 29.75 -5.39
C ILE A 91 17.77 28.79 -6.31
N PRO A 92 17.41 27.50 -6.38
CA PRO A 92 18.04 26.57 -7.30
C PRO A 92 17.98 27.06 -8.75
N PRO A 93 19.09 27.00 -9.53
CA PRO A 93 19.13 27.54 -10.89
C PRO A 93 18.39 26.68 -11.92
N ALA A 94 18.07 25.42 -11.60
CA ALA A 94 17.39 24.48 -12.49
C ALA A 94 16.09 23.97 -11.89
N ASP A 95 15.05 23.85 -12.72
CA ASP A 95 13.72 23.36 -12.35
C ASP A 95 13.62 21.83 -12.28
N GLU A 96 14.71 21.16 -11.87
CA GLU A 96 14.70 19.71 -11.66
C GLU A 96 14.43 19.38 -10.21
N LYS A 97 13.55 18.40 -10.00
CA LYS A 97 13.14 17.95 -8.66
C LYS A 97 14.31 17.65 -7.72
N ARG A 98 15.46 17.18 -8.22
CA ARG A 98 16.63 16.82 -7.40
C ARG A 98 17.25 18.02 -6.69
N TYR A 99 17.41 19.15 -7.37
CA TYR A 99 17.99 20.36 -6.78
C TYR A 99 17.01 21.04 -5.82
N TRP A 100 15.71 20.95 -6.10
CA TRP A 100 14.65 21.50 -5.26
C TRP A 100 14.39 20.71 -3.98
N GLN A 101 14.78 19.43 -3.91
CA GLN A 101 14.58 18.62 -2.70
C GLN A 101 15.26 19.25 -1.49
N ARG A 102 16.58 19.47 -1.55
CA ARG A 102 17.36 20.04 -0.43
C ARG A 102 16.87 21.46 -0.09
N TYR A 103 16.60 22.27 -1.10
CA TYR A 103 16.05 23.62 -0.93
C TYR A 103 14.71 23.61 -0.18
N ILE A 104 13.81 22.69 -0.49
CA ILE A 104 12.52 22.59 0.21
C ILE A 104 12.68 22.08 1.63
N TYR A 105 13.66 21.23 1.90
CA TYR A 105 13.99 20.88 3.28
C TYR A 105 14.49 22.08 4.10
N LEU A 106 15.15 23.07 3.49
CA LEU A 106 15.47 24.32 4.18
C LEU A 106 14.20 25.07 4.59
N TRP A 107 13.22 25.18 3.68
CA TRP A 107 11.92 25.77 3.99
C TRP A 107 11.15 25.00 5.07
N ILE A 108 11.21 23.66 5.05
CA ILE A 108 10.62 22.82 6.10
C ILE A 108 11.27 23.11 7.45
N ASN A 109 12.60 23.13 7.50
CA ASN A 109 13.33 23.39 8.74
C ASN A 109 13.05 24.80 9.25
N TYR A 110 13.00 25.79 8.36
CA TYR A 110 12.69 27.16 8.73
C TYR A 110 11.29 27.28 9.35
N ALA A 111 10.29 26.67 8.72
CA ALA A 111 8.93 26.66 9.26
C ALA A 111 8.82 25.88 10.58
N LEU A 112 9.56 24.78 10.74
CA LEU A 112 9.60 24.02 12.00
C LEU A 112 10.28 24.82 13.12
N TYR A 113 11.36 25.52 12.82
CA TYR A 113 12.07 26.39 13.75
C TYR A 113 11.18 27.55 14.21
N GLU A 114 10.53 28.27 13.27
CA GLU A 114 9.62 29.36 13.63
C GLU A 114 8.41 28.87 14.44
N GLU A 115 7.92 27.65 14.17
CA GLU A 115 6.80 27.07 14.89
C GLU A 115 7.16 26.58 16.31
N LEU A 116 8.27 25.83 16.45
CA LEU A 116 8.62 25.14 17.69
C LEU A 116 9.46 26.02 18.63
N ASP A 117 10.48 26.68 18.10
CA ASP A 117 11.48 27.41 18.87
C ASP A 117 11.08 28.89 19.02
N ALA A 118 10.82 29.57 17.90
CA ALA A 118 10.44 30.99 17.93
C ALA A 118 8.98 31.22 18.33
N LYS A 119 8.11 30.22 18.13
CA LYS A 119 6.67 30.25 18.40
C LYS A 119 5.94 31.42 17.73
N ASP A 120 6.45 31.89 16.60
CA ASP A 120 5.87 32.99 15.84
C ASP A 120 4.92 32.44 14.78
N VAL A 121 3.63 32.51 15.09
CA VAL A 121 2.57 31.94 14.25
C VAL A 121 2.39 32.72 12.95
N GLU A 122 2.54 34.04 12.97
CA GLU A 122 2.31 34.89 11.80
C GLU A 122 3.42 34.71 10.77
N ARG A 123 4.68 34.73 11.23
CA ARG A 123 5.82 34.47 10.35
C ARG A 123 5.78 33.05 9.77
N THR A 124 5.43 32.05 10.58
CA THR A 124 5.30 30.68 10.06
C THR A 124 4.31 30.60 8.88
N ARG A 125 3.21 31.38 8.91
CA ARG A 125 2.27 31.47 7.77
C ARG A 125 2.91 32.12 6.54
N GLU A 126 3.63 33.21 6.73
CA GLU A 126 4.33 33.90 5.66
C GLU A 126 5.36 32.97 5.00
N VAL A 127 6.14 32.25 5.81
CA VAL A 127 7.13 31.26 5.35
C VAL A 127 6.46 30.17 4.50
N TYR A 128 5.34 29.61 4.95
CA TYR A 128 4.60 28.64 4.15
C TYR A 128 4.02 29.26 2.87
N SER A 129 3.45 30.46 2.94
CA SER A 129 2.91 31.17 1.78
C SER A 129 3.98 31.44 0.71
N GLU A 130 5.13 31.98 1.12
CA GLU A 130 6.22 32.29 0.19
C GLU A 130 6.83 31.02 -0.41
N CYS A 131 7.03 29.97 0.40
CA CYS A 131 7.47 28.69 -0.14
C CYS A 131 6.49 28.14 -1.20
N LEU A 132 5.18 28.21 -0.95
CA LEU A 132 4.17 27.74 -1.89
C LEU A 132 4.10 28.61 -3.16
N LYS A 133 4.39 29.92 -3.10
CA LYS A 133 4.46 30.77 -4.30
C LYS A 133 5.71 30.47 -5.14
N LEU A 134 6.84 30.23 -4.50
CA LEU A 134 8.12 30.02 -5.18
C LEU A 134 8.20 28.68 -5.92
N VAL A 135 7.55 27.63 -5.39
CA VAL A 135 7.63 26.29 -5.97
C VAL A 135 6.88 26.22 -7.32
N PRO A 136 7.54 25.81 -8.42
CA PRO A 136 6.87 25.55 -9.70
C PRO A 136 6.01 24.28 -9.67
N HIS A 137 4.79 24.38 -9.14
CA HIS A 137 3.88 23.22 -8.97
C HIS A 137 3.48 22.53 -10.29
N LYS A 138 3.64 23.21 -11.43
CA LYS A 138 3.36 22.67 -12.77
C LYS A 138 4.41 21.65 -13.25
N LYS A 139 5.67 21.78 -12.82
CA LYS A 139 6.77 20.92 -13.26
C LYS A 139 7.01 19.75 -12.31
N PHE A 140 6.92 20.01 -11.01
CA PHE A 140 7.03 18.99 -9.98
C PHE A 140 6.22 19.39 -8.75
N THR A 141 5.84 18.39 -7.96
CA THR A 141 4.92 18.59 -6.84
C THR A 141 5.53 18.11 -5.53
N PHE A 142 5.52 18.97 -4.51
CA PHE A 142 6.01 18.65 -3.17
C PHE A 142 4.84 18.50 -2.19
N ALA A 143 4.21 17.33 -2.23
CA ALA A 143 3.05 17.01 -1.37
C ALA A 143 3.35 17.20 0.13
N LYS A 144 4.58 16.93 0.58
CA LYS A 144 4.96 17.09 1.99
C LYS A 144 4.77 18.53 2.48
N MET A 145 5.11 19.54 1.66
CA MET A 145 4.95 20.95 2.02
C MET A 145 3.49 21.33 2.24
N TRP A 146 2.63 20.99 1.28
CA TRP A 146 1.20 21.23 1.36
C TRP A 146 0.58 20.59 2.61
N LEU A 147 0.98 19.35 2.92
CA LEU A 147 0.51 18.65 4.11
C LEU A 147 0.99 19.30 5.41
N MET A 148 2.24 19.74 5.47
CA MET A 148 2.77 20.42 6.65
C MET A 148 2.09 21.78 6.88
N ALA A 149 1.89 22.58 5.82
CA ALA A 149 1.17 23.85 5.91
C ALA A 149 -0.29 23.65 6.38
N ALA A 150 -0.97 22.62 5.88
CA ALA A 150 -2.32 22.30 6.33
C ALA A 150 -2.38 21.82 7.79
N GLN A 151 -1.44 20.98 8.22
CA GLN A 151 -1.33 20.53 9.60
C GLN A 151 -1.03 21.68 10.56
N PHE A 152 -0.19 22.63 10.14
CA PHE A 152 0.08 23.85 10.89
C PHE A 152 -1.20 24.66 11.12
N GLU A 153 -1.98 24.96 10.07
CA GLU A 153 -3.24 25.69 10.25
C GLU A 153 -4.27 24.94 11.10
N ILE A 154 -4.27 23.59 11.07
CA ILE A 154 -5.09 22.78 11.97
C ILE A 154 -4.65 22.94 13.43
N ARG A 155 -3.34 22.96 13.71
CA ARG A 155 -2.81 23.24 15.06
C ARG A 155 -3.18 24.63 15.54
N GLN A 156 -3.21 25.61 14.64
CA GLN A 156 -3.67 26.97 14.90
C GLN A 156 -5.21 27.11 14.92
N ARG A 157 -5.95 26.01 14.84
CA ARG A 157 -7.43 25.93 14.81
C ARG A 157 -8.09 26.68 13.65
N ASN A 158 -7.34 26.98 12.59
CA ASN A 158 -7.85 27.66 11.40
C ASN A 158 -8.23 26.64 10.30
N LEU A 159 -9.39 26.01 10.48
CA LEU A 159 -9.88 24.99 9.55
C LEU A 159 -10.15 25.55 8.14
N LYS A 160 -10.55 26.81 8.02
CA LYS A 160 -10.86 27.43 6.71
C LYS A 160 -9.60 27.57 5.87
N ALA A 161 -8.52 28.08 6.47
CA ALA A 161 -7.23 28.19 5.78
C ALA A 161 -6.66 26.81 5.42
N ALA A 162 -6.71 25.85 6.36
CA ALA A 162 -6.27 24.47 6.09
C ALA A 162 -6.99 23.85 4.87
N ARG A 163 -8.32 24.03 4.79
CA ARG A 163 -9.13 23.57 3.65
C ARG A 163 -8.78 24.27 2.35
N GLN A 164 -8.54 25.58 2.38
CA GLN A 164 -8.12 26.33 1.18
C GLN A 164 -6.75 25.85 0.68
N ILE A 165 -5.80 25.61 1.59
CA ILE A 165 -4.47 25.10 1.26
C ILE A 165 -4.58 23.71 0.62
N LEU A 166 -5.35 22.80 1.22
CA LEU A 166 -5.53 21.44 0.67
C LEU A 166 -6.34 21.42 -0.64
N GLY A 167 -7.34 22.28 -0.78
CA GLY A 167 -8.08 22.46 -2.03
C GLY A 167 -7.20 23.00 -3.16
N ASN A 168 -6.38 24.01 -2.88
CA ASN A 168 -5.38 24.52 -3.82
C ASN A 168 -4.35 23.45 -4.17
N ALA A 169 -3.93 22.64 -3.19
CA ALA A 169 -3.01 21.54 -3.41
C ALA A 169 -3.57 20.48 -4.36
N ILE A 170 -4.86 20.17 -4.28
CA ILE A 170 -5.54 19.25 -5.21
C ILE A 170 -5.57 19.84 -6.62
N GLY A 171 -5.94 21.12 -6.76
CA GLY A 171 -6.03 21.78 -8.07
C GLY A 171 -4.67 21.96 -8.76
N MET A 172 -3.64 22.30 -8.00
CA MET A 172 -2.29 22.56 -8.52
C MET A 172 -1.42 21.31 -8.61
N SER A 173 -1.65 20.34 -7.72
CA SER A 173 -0.78 19.19 -7.53
C SER A 173 -1.52 17.92 -7.08
N PRO A 174 -2.38 17.34 -7.94
CA PRO A 174 -3.16 16.18 -7.53
C PRO A 174 -2.23 14.98 -7.29
N LYS A 175 -2.21 14.52 -6.04
CA LYS A 175 -1.44 13.35 -5.59
C LYS A 175 -2.29 12.56 -4.63
N GLY A 176 -2.33 11.23 -4.78
CA GLY A 176 -3.08 10.36 -3.89
C GLY A 176 -2.76 10.52 -2.40
N LYS A 177 -1.51 10.87 -2.04
CA LYS A 177 -1.15 11.17 -0.64
C LYS A 177 -1.88 12.41 -0.07
N ILE A 178 -2.12 13.43 -0.91
CA ILE A 178 -2.82 14.66 -0.49
C ILE A 178 -4.31 14.35 -0.28
N PHE A 179 -4.93 13.62 -1.21
CA PHE A 179 -6.31 13.15 -1.07
C PHE A 179 -6.49 12.32 0.20
N LYS A 180 -5.66 11.29 0.42
CA LYS A 180 -5.71 10.45 1.62
C LYS A 180 -5.66 11.28 2.90
N LYS A 181 -4.67 12.19 3.00
CA LYS A 181 -4.51 12.97 4.23
C LYS A 181 -5.60 14.01 4.42
N TYR A 182 -6.10 14.62 3.34
CA TYR A 182 -7.21 15.56 3.43
C TYR A 182 -8.49 14.86 3.87
N ILE A 183 -8.77 13.68 3.33
CA ILE A 183 -9.91 12.87 3.74
C ILE A 183 -9.78 12.44 5.20
N GLU A 184 -8.61 11.97 5.64
CA GLU A 184 -8.36 11.67 7.06
C GLU A 184 -8.68 12.87 7.96
N ILE A 185 -8.25 14.07 7.57
CA ILE A 185 -8.54 15.30 8.32
C ILE A 185 -10.05 15.58 8.38
N GLU A 186 -10.76 15.52 7.26
CA GLU A 186 -12.21 15.79 7.24
C GLU A 186 -13.01 14.71 7.98
N LEU A 187 -12.53 13.46 8.00
CA LEU A 187 -13.10 12.39 8.81
C LEU A 187 -12.93 12.66 10.31
N TYR A 188 -11.77 13.11 10.76
CA TYR A 188 -11.59 13.53 12.16
C TYR A 188 -12.48 14.70 12.55
N LEU A 189 -12.85 15.56 11.59
CA LEU A 189 -13.77 16.67 11.78
C LEU A 189 -15.25 16.27 11.63
N GLY A 190 -15.55 15.03 11.25
CA GLY A 190 -16.92 14.52 11.06
C GLY A 190 -17.67 15.09 9.85
N ASN A 191 -16.99 15.69 8.88
CA ASN A 191 -17.64 16.31 7.71
C ASN A 191 -17.80 15.31 6.56
N PHE A 192 -18.74 14.37 6.69
CA PHE A 192 -18.94 13.28 5.73
C PHE A 192 -19.30 13.75 4.32
N ASP A 193 -20.13 14.79 4.17
CA ASP A 193 -20.46 15.35 2.85
C ASP A 193 -19.24 15.87 2.09
N ARG A 194 -18.29 16.47 2.83
CA ARG A 194 -17.02 16.90 2.23
C ARG A 194 -16.18 15.69 1.86
N CYS A 195 -16.09 14.68 2.72
CA CYS A 195 -15.39 13.44 2.40
C CYS A 195 -15.91 12.82 1.09
N ARG A 196 -17.23 12.83 0.86
CA ARG A 196 -17.85 12.40 -0.42
C ARG A 196 -17.31 13.18 -1.61
N THR A 197 -17.42 14.51 -1.57
CA THR A 197 -16.92 15.36 -2.66
C THR A 197 -15.41 15.19 -2.91
N LEU A 198 -14.64 14.84 -1.88
CA LEU A 198 -13.21 14.57 -2.01
C LEU A 198 -12.92 13.21 -2.63
N TYR A 199 -13.69 12.18 -2.26
CA TYR A 199 -13.61 10.87 -2.90
C TYR A 199 -14.05 10.91 -4.36
N GLU A 200 -15.14 11.62 -4.67
CA GLU A 200 -15.59 11.86 -6.05
C GLU A 200 -14.48 12.49 -6.90
N LYS A 201 -13.89 13.60 -6.42
CA LYS A 201 -12.74 14.24 -7.10
C LYS A 201 -11.51 13.34 -7.20
N TYR A 202 -11.29 12.47 -6.21
CA TYR A 202 -10.14 11.56 -6.22
C TYR A 202 -10.32 10.45 -7.26
N ILE A 203 -11.55 9.99 -7.43
CA ILE A 203 -11.95 9.02 -8.46
C ILE A 203 -11.91 9.65 -9.84
N GLU A 204 -12.42 10.88 -10.03
CA GLU A 204 -12.33 11.62 -11.29
C GLU A 204 -10.88 11.79 -11.75
N TRP A 205 -9.97 12.06 -10.81
CA TRP A 205 -8.55 12.21 -11.10
C TRP A 205 -7.85 10.87 -11.39
N SER A 206 -8.19 9.81 -10.64
CA SER A 206 -7.59 8.48 -10.81
C SER A 206 -8.62 7.35 -10.80
N PRO A 207 -9.34 7.13 -11.92
CA PRO A 207 -10.36 6.09 -11.99
C PRO A 207 -9.80 4.67 -11.82
N ALA A 208 -8.54 4.44 -12.21
CA ALA A 208 -7.88 3.13 -12.12
C ALA A 208 -7.47 2.71 -10.70
N ASN A 209 -7.51 3.65 -9.74
CA ASN A 209 -6.96 3.45 -8.41
C ASN A 209 -7.94 2.71 -7.50
N CYS A 210 -7.81 1.38 -7.40
CA CYS A 210 -8.68 0.54 -6.58
C CYS A 210 -8.70 0.92 -5.09
N TYR A 211 -7.62 1.51 -4.57
CA TYR A 211 -7.58 1.96 -3.17
C TYR A 211 -8.60 3.07 -2.90
N ALA A 212 -8.81 3.98 -3.85
CA ALA A 212 -9.76 5.08 -3.72
C ALA A 212 -11.20 4.57 -3.62
N TRP A 213 -11.58 3.68 -4.53
CA TRP A 213 -12.89 3.03 -4.59
C TRP A 213 -13.22 2.27 -3.31
N ARG A 214 -12.29 1.41 -2.87
CA ARG A 214 -12.40 0.68 -1.60
C ARG A 214 -12.66 1.60 -0.42
N LYS A 215 -11.82 2.62 -0.25
CA LYS A 215 -11.90 3.51 0.92
C LYS A 215 -13.15 4.38 0.88
N TYR A 216 -13.67 4.67 -0.32
CA TYR A 216 -14.94 5.37 -0.46
C TYR A 216 -16.12 4.47 -0.07
N ALA A 217 -16.13 3.21 -0.53
CA ALA A 217 -17.18 2.27 -0.16
C ALA A 217 -17.15 1.91 1.34
N GLU A 218 -15.96 1.76 1.95
CA GLU A 218 -15.79 1.57 3.40
C GLU A 218 -16.33 2.76 4.19
N LEU A 219 -16.18 4.00 3.68
CA LEU A 219 -16.77 5.18 4.31
C LEU A 219 -18.30 5.10 4.33
N GLU A 220 -18.94 4.81 3.19
CA GLU A 220 -20.40 4.73 3.11
C GLU A 220 -20.95 3.54 3.91
N LYS A 221 -20.22 2.42 3.97
CA LYS A 221 -20.53 1.29 4.87
C LYS A 221 -20.55 1.73 6.33
N ASN A 222 -19.55 2.49 6.78
CA ASN A 222 -19.49 3.03 8.14
C ASN A 222 -20.62 4.03 8.44
N LEU A 223 -21.23 4.62 7.41
CA LEU A 223 -22.39 5.51 7.52
C LEU A 223 -23.72 4.78 7.38
N SER A 224 -23.71 3.45 7.25
CA SER A 224 -24.89 2.61 7.00
C SER A 224 -25.67 2.96 5.73
N GLU A 225 -25.01 3.62 4.76
CA GLU A 225 -25.60 3.93 3.45
C GLU A 225 -25.27 2.82 2.44
N THR A 226 -25.90 1.67 2.62
CA THR A 226 -25.64 0.43 1.87
C THR A 226 -25.88 0.61 0.36
N ASP A 227 -26.97 1.28 -0.02
CA ASP A 227 -27.30 1.52 -1.44
C ASP A 227 -26.25 2.39 -2.16
N ARG A 228 -25.68 3.39 -1.45
CA ARG A 228 -24.60 4.20 -2.03
C ARG A 228 -23.32 3.39 -2.13
N ALA A 229 -22.95 2.64 -1.10
CA ALA A 229 -21.79 1.75 -1.15
C ALA A 229 -21.87 0.78 -2.33
N ARG A 230 -23.05 0.17 -2.58
CA ARG A 230 -23.31 -0.67 -3.75
C ARG A 230 -23.11 0.06 -5.08
N SER A 231 -23.69 1.26 -5.20
CA SER A 231 -23.54 2.06 -6.43
C SER A 231 -22.06 2.39 -6.71
N ILE A 232 -21.26 2.62 -5.68
CA ILE A 232 -19.82 2.90 -5.79
C ILE A 232 -19.08 1.65 -6.28
N TYR A 233 -19.40 0.46 -5.75
CA TYR A 233 -18.80 -0.79 -6.22
C TYR A 233 -19.17 -1.12 -7.67
N GLU A 234 -20.43 -0.91 -8.07
CA GLU A 234 -20.85 -1.10 -9.47
C GLU A 234 -20.15 -0.13 -10.42
N LEU A 235 -20.03 1.15 -10.03
CA LEU A 235 -19.28 2.15 -10.80
C LEU A 235 -17.80 1.77 -10.93
N ALA A 236 -17.22 1.20 -9.88
CA ALA A 236 -15.84 0.75 -9.89
C ALA A 236 -15.67 -0.45 -10.84
N ILE A 237 -16.57 -1.44 -10.83
CA ILE A 237 -16.53 -2.63 -11.71
C ILE A 237 -16.79 -2.30 -13.19
N ALA A 238 -17.55 -1.23 -13.45
CA ALA A 238 -17.77 -0.71 -14.79
C ALA A 238 -16.53 -0.06 -15.40
N GLN A 239 -15.50 0.26 -14.60
CA GLN A 239 -14.27 0.88 -15.14
C GLN A 239 -13.48 -0.09 -16.03
N PRO A 240 -12.99 0.35 -17.21
CA PRO A 240 -12.26 -0.51 -18.15
C PRO A 240 -10.84 -0.89 -17.69
N ALA A 241 -10.20 -0.03 -16.90
CA ALA A 241 -8.82 -0.21 -16.44
C ALA A 241 -8.76 0.03 -14.93
N LEU A 242 -8.49 -1.04 -14.20
CA LEU A 242 -8.34 -1.07 -12.74
C LEU A 242 -6.97 -1.68 -12.43
N ASP A 243 -6.23 -1.10 -11.49
CA ASP A 243 -4.88 -1.56 -11.12
C ASP A 243 -4.89 -2.99 -10.55
N THR A 244 -5.81 -3.26 -9.62
CA THR A 244 -5.99 -4.57 -8.97
C THR A 244 -7.47 -4.91 -8.84
N PRO A 245 -8.12 -5.36 -9.92
CA PRO A 245 -9.54 -5.69 -9.92
C PRO A 245 -9.89 -6.75 -8.86
N GLU A 246 -9.02 -7.75 -8.67
CA GLU A 246 -9.28 -8.89 -7.76
C GLU A 246 -9.57 -8.48 -6.31
N VAL A 247 -8.88 -7.45 -5.82
CA VAL A 247 -9.05 -6.98 -4.44
C VAL A 247 -10.42 -6.31 -4.28
N LEU A 248 -10.83 -5.51 -5.28
CA LEU A 248 -12.11 -4.84 -5.30
C LEU A 248 -13.27 -5.83 -5.35
N TRP A 249 -13.17 -6.88 -6.19
CA TRP A 249 -14.18 -7.94 -6.26
C TRP A 249 -14.34 -8.70 -4.95
N LYS A 250 -13.22 -9.05 -4.28
CA LYS A 250 -13.27 -9.72 -2.97
C LYS A 250 -13.95 -8.87 -1.91
N GLU A 251 -13.64 -7.57 -1.87
CA GLU A 251 -14.26 -6.66 -0.91
C GLU A 251 -15.73 -6.40 -1.23
N TYR A 252 -16.12 -6.34 -2.50
CA TYR A 252 -17.52 -6.20 -2.86
C TYR A 252 -18.33 -7.46 -2.50
N LEU A 253 -17.76 -8.65 -2.75
CA LEU A 253 -18.36 -9.92 -2.30
C LEU A 253 -18.49 -9.96 -0.78
N GLN A 254 -17.43 -9.63 -0.04
CA GLN A 254 -17.49 -9.59 1.43
C GLN A 254 -18.53 -8.57 1.92
N PHE A 255 -18.67 -7.43 1.25
CA PHE A 255 -19.67 -6.43 1.59
C PHE A 255 -21.10 -6.97 1.44
N GLU A 256 -21.45 -7.60 0.31
CA GLU A 256 -22.80 -8.16 0.13
C GLU A 256 -23.07 -9.36 1.05
N ILE A 257 -22.02 -10.14 1.40
CA ILE A 257 -22.10 -11.19 2.42
C ILE A 257 -22.41 -10.62 3.79
N ASP A 258 -21.74 -9.53 4.19
CA ASP A 258 -21.96 -8.87 5.48
C ASP A 258 -23.38 -8.27 5.59
N GLU A 259 -23.95 -7.81 4.47
CA GLU A 259 -25.31 -7.26 4.38
C GLU A 259 -26.40 -8.35 4.24
N ASN A 260 -26.02 -9.64 4.20
CA ASN A 260 -26.91 -10.81 4.05
C ASN A 260 -27.75 -10.84 2.75
N GLU A 261 -27.31 -10.14 1.69
CA GLU A 261 -27.97 -10.15 0.38
C GLU A 261 -27.47 -11.32 -0.48
N PHE A 262 -27.98 -12.53 -0.15
CA PHE A 262 -27.49 -13.76 -0.75
C PHE A 262 -27.75 -13.86 -2.27
N ASP A 263 -28.90 -13.38 -2.74
CA ASP A 263 -29.26 -13.47 -4.17
C ASP A 263 -28.37 -12.59 -5.05
N ARG A 264 -28.06 -11.37 -4.61
CA ARG A 264 -27.13 -10.48 -5.32
C ARG A 264 -25.71 -11.00 -5.28
N THR A 265 -25.30 -11.59 -4.16
CA THR A 265 -23.97 -12.21 -4.05
C THR A 265 -23.81 -13.33 -5.08
N ARG A 266 -24.86 -14.11 -5.36
CA ARG A 266 -24.85 -15.14 -6.43
C ARG A 266 -24.69 -14.52 -7.81
N GLU A 267 -25.48 -13.49 -8.14
CA GLU A 267 -25.36 -12.77 -9.41
C GLU A 267 -23.96 -12.18 -9.58
N LEU A 268 -23.36 -11.69 -8.48
CA LEU A 268 -22.03 -11.14 -8.48
C LEU A 268 -20.96 -12.20 -8.73
N TYR A 269 -21.10 -13.39 -8.13
CA TYR A 269 -20.23 -14.54 -8.43
C TYR A 269 -20.36 -14.99 -9.88
N GLU A 270 -21.56 -15.06 -10.45
CA GLU A 270 -21.75 -15.40 -11.87
C GLU A 270 -21.07 -14.37 -12.79
N ARG A 271 -21.23 -13.06 -12.51
CA ARG A 271 -20.53 -11.99 -13.25
C ARG A 271 -19.01 -12.08 -13.12
N LEU A 272 -18.51 -12.45 -11.94
CA LEU A 272 -17.08 -12.63 -11.71
C LEU A 272 -16.56 -13.86 -12.47
N LEU A 273 -17.32 -14.95 -12.51
CA LEU A 273 -16.99 -16.15 -13.27
C LEU A 273 -17.04 -15.94 -14.79
N ASP A 274 -17.89 -15.05 -15.29
CA ASP A 274 -17.88 -14.65 -16.70
C ASP A 274 -16.59 -13.92 -17.08
N ARG A 275 -16.03 -13.09 -16.17
CA ARG A 275 -14.78 -12.35 -16.40
C ARG A 275 -13.53 -13.18 -16.12
N THR A 276 -13.51 -13.89 -14.99
CA THR A 276 -12.33 -14.60 -14.48
C THR A 276 -12.73 -15.98 -13.97
N LYS A 277 -12.27 -17.03 -14.65
CA LYS A 277 -12.58 -18.44 -14.31
C LYS A 277 -11.45 -19.09 -13.52
N HIS A 278 -10.89 -18.38 -12.56
CA HIS A 278 -9.83 -18.89 -11.69
C HIS A 278 -10.39 -19.87 -10.66
N LEU A 279 -9.63 -20.92 -10.34
CA LEU A 279 -9.98 -21.92 -9.33
C LEU A 279 -10.42 -21.30 -7.99
N LYS A 280 -9.71 -20.26 -7.52
CA LYS A 280 -10.00 -19.60 -6.25
C LYS A 280 -11.40 -18.97 -6.19
N VAL A 281 -11.91 -18.48 -7.32
CA VAL A 281 -13.26 -17.89 -7.40
C VAL A 281 -14.32 -18.97 -7.23
N TRP A 282 -14.14 -20.12 -7.90
CA TRP A 282 -15.01 -21.28 -7.75
C TRP A 282 -15.04 -21.79 -6.30
N ILE A 283 -13.87 -21.87 -5.65
CA ILE A 283 -13.78 -22.26 -4.23
C ILE A 283 -14.48 -21.23 -3.35
N SER A 284 -14.25 -19.93 -3.54
CA SER A 284 -14.95 -18.90 -2.74
C SER A 284 -16.47 -18.93 -2.93
N TYR A 285 -16.94 -19.26 -4.13
CA TYR A 285 -18.38 -19.37 -4.40
C TYR A 285 -19.00 -20.58 -3.69
N THR A 286 -18.32 -21.72 -3.66
CA THR A 286 -18.79 -22.89 -2.91
C THR A 286 -18.71 -22.70 -1.41
N GLU A 287 -17.69 -22.00 -0.90
CA GLU A 287 -17.61 -21.59 0.51
C GLU A 287 -18.74 -20.64 0.90
N PHE A 288 -19.10 -19.72 0.01
CA PHE A 288 -20.24 -18.84 0.19
C PHE A 288 -21.57 -19.60 0.23
N GLU A 289 -21.88 -20.50 -0.71
CA GLU A 289 -23.14 -21.27 -0.64
C GLU A 289 -23.18 -22.21 0.58
N ALA A 290 -22.01 -22.65 1.06
CA ALA A 290 -21.93 -23.45 2.29
C ALA A 290 -22.24 -22.61 3.54
N SER A 291 -21.88 -21.32 3.56
CA SER A 291 -22.14 -20.40 4.67
C SER A 291 -23.49 -19.66 4.56
N ALA A 292 -24.01 -19.47 3.35
CA ALA A 292 -25.25 -18.79 3.07
C ALA A 292 -26.44 -19.55 3.69
N GLY A 293 -27.17 -18.87 4.58
CA GLY A 293 -28.39 -19.37 5.21
C GLY A 293 -28.35 -19.52 6.75
N LEU A 294 -27.30 -19.10 7.44
CA LEU A 294 -27.33 -19.01 8.91
C LEU A 294 -28.03 -17.74 9.45
N ALA A 295 -28.35 -16.77 8.59
CA ALA A 295 -28.82 -15.44 8.99
C ALA A 295 -30.34 -15.22 8.83
N GLY A 296 -31.14 -16.29 8.91
CA GLY A 296 -32.60 -16.24 8.76
C GLY A 296 -33.39 -16.43 10.06
N GLU A 297 -32.79 -16.26 11.24
CA GLU A 297 -33.40 -16.69 12.50
C GLU A 297 -33.29 -15.66 13.63
N ASP A 298 -34.09 -14.59 13.58
CA ASP A 298 -34.44 -13.78 14.76
C ASP A 298 -35.96 -13.55 14.85
N GLY A 299 -36.73 -14.62 14.64
CA GLY A 299 -38.18 -14.66 14.84
C GLY A 299 -38.58 -15.83 15.73
N GLU A 300 -38.85 -15.54 17.00
CA GLU A 300 -39.45 -16.47 17.98
C GLU A 300 -40.85 -16.90 17.54
N SER A 301 -41.00 -18.00 16.80
CA SER A 301 -42.26 -18.78 16.70
C SER A 301 -42.04 -20.13 16.01
N GLU A 302 -42.41 -21.23 16.69
CA GLU A 302 -42.64 -22.61 16.19
C GLU A 302 -41.42 -23.55 15.93
N GLU A 303 -40.94 -24.22 16.98
CA GLU A 303 -39.79 -25.15 16.99
C GLU A 303 -39.91 -26.38 16.05
N ILE A 304 -41.11 -26.89 15.75
CA ILE A 304 -41.26 -28.15 14.98
C ILE A 304 -41.34 -27.92 13.45
N LYS A 305 -41.86 -26.77 13.00
CA LYS A 305 -41.78 -26.39 11.57
C LYS A 305 -40.40 -25.85 11.20
N LYS A 306 -39.67 -25.33 12.18
CA LYS A 306 -38.27 -24.88 12.03
C LYS A 306 -37.33 -26.03 11.72
N GLU A 307 -37.45 -27.20 12.34
CA GLU A 307 -36.56 -28.34 12.06
C GLU A 307 -36.71 -28.90 10.63
N VAL A 308 -37.95 -29.06 10.14
CA VAL A 308 -38.20 -29.52 8.76
C VAL A 308 -37.74 -28.49 7.74
N SER A 309 -38.02 -27.20 7.98
CA SER A 309 -37.54 -26.10 7.14
C SER A 309 -36.00 -25.98 7.16
N TYR A 310 -35.36 -26.20 8.30
CA TYR A 310 -33.92 -26.12 8.47
C TYR A 310 -33.20 -27.28 7.77
N HIS A 311 -33.74 -28.50 7.87
CA HIS A 311 -33.20 -29.66 7.17
C HIS A 311 -33.36 -29.55 5.65
N GLU A 312 -34.51 -29.06 5.16
CA GLU A 312 -34.72 -28.77 3.74
C GLU A 312 -33.74 -27.70 3.21
N GLN A 313 -33.50 -26.64 3.98
CA GLN A 313 -32.52 -25.62 3.64
C GLN A 313 -31.08 -26.17 3.61
N GLN A 314 -30.72 -27.07 4.53
CA GLN A 314 -29.41 -27.74 4.52
C GLN A 314 -29.23 -28.63 3.29
N ILE A 315 -30.26 -29.41 2.93
CA ILE A 315 -30.26 -30.23 1.71
C ILE A 315 -30.09 -29.34 0.47
N GLU A 316 -30.79 -28.22 0.41
CA GLU A 316 -30.70 -27.31 -0.72
C GLU A 316 -29.33 -26.63 -0.83
N ARG A 317 -28.69 -26.29 0.30
CA ARG A 317 -27.29 -25.79 0.32
C ARG A 317 -26.32 -26.81 -0.24
N VAL A 318 -26.38 -28.05 0.25
CA VAL A 318 -25.51 -29.13 -0.24
C VAL A 318 -25.72 -29.35 -1.74
N ARG A 319 -26.97 -29.30 -2.20
CA ARG A 319 -27.31 -29.39 -3.63
C ARG A 319 -26.71 -28.25 -4.45
N ARG A 320 -26.79 -27.00 -3.97
CA ARG A 320 -26.21 -25.82 -4.64
C ARG A 320 -24.69 -25.86 -4.68
N CYS A 321 -24.04 -26.20 -3.56
CA CYS A 321 -22.59 -26.40 -3.50
C CYS A 321 -22.12 -27.46 -4.50
N ARG A 322 -22.80 -28.61 -4.56
CA ARG A 322 -22.50 -29.68 -5.54
C ARG A 322 -22.66 -29.20 -6.97
N ALA A 323 -23.75 -28.50 -7.29
CA ALA A 323 -23.97 -27.98 -8.62
C ALA A 323 -22.84 -27.03 -9.09
N ILE A 324 -22.30 -26.21 -8.18
CA ILE A 324 -21.17 -25.32 -8.48
C ILE A 324 -19.88 -26.13 -8.69
N PHE A 325 -19.59 -27.10 -7.82
CA PHE A 325 -18.42 -27.99 -8.00
C PHE A 325 -18.49 -28.78 -9.32
N GLU A 326 -19.67 -29.26 -9.70
CA GLU A 326 -19.87 -29.95 -10.97
C GLU A 326 -19.67 -29.03 -12.17
N ARG A 327 -20.19 -27.79 -12.12
CA ARG A 327 -19.95 -26.77 -13.16
C ARG A 327 -18.47 -26.42 -13.28
N ALA A 328 -17.79 -26.22 -12.15
CA ALA A 328 -16.37 -25.94 -12.12
C ALA A 328 -15.56 -27.12 -12.71
N PHE A 329 -15.89 -28.36 -12.33
CA PHE A 329 -15.24 -29.56 -12.86
C PHE A 329 -15.44 -29.70 -14.38
N GLU A 330 -16.65 -29.43 -14.87
CA GLU A 330 -16.96 -29.47 -16.30
C GLU A 330 -16.21 -28.38 -17.09
N TYR A 331 -16.06 -27.19 -16.52
CA TYR A 331 -15.26 -26.11 -17.10
C TYR A 331 -13.77 -26.51 -17.24
N PHE A 332 -13.14 -26.99 -16.16
CA PHE A 332 -11.74 -27.44 -16.22
C PHE A 332 -11.57 -28.68 -17.11
N ARG A 333 -12.61 -29.50 -17.28
CA ARG A 333 -12.59 -30.64 -18.19
C ARG A 333 -12.62 -30.23 -19.67
N THR A 334 -13.41 -29.23 -20.02
CA THR A 334 -13.70 -28.88 -21.43
C THR A 334 -12.88 -27.71 -21.93
N SER A 335 -12.75 -26.66 -21.11
CA SER A 335 -12.26 -25.34 -21.54
C SER A 335 -10.80 -25.09 -21.17
N ALA A 336 -10.27 -25.79 -20.16
CA ALA A 336 -8.88 -25.65 -19.71
C ALA A 336 -8.24 -27.01 -19.34
N PRO A 337 -8.15 -27.97 -20.29
CA PRO A 337 -7.62 -29.31 -20.04
C PRO A 337 -6.14 -29.33 -19.61
N GLU A 338 -5.40 -28.26 -19.87
CA GLU A 338 -4.02 -28.06 -19.43
C GLU A 338 -3.87 -27.80 -17.92
N LEU A 339 -4.90 -27.29 -17.25
CA LEU A 339 -4.91 -26.97 -15.81
C LEU A 339 -5.26 -28.18 -14.95
N LYS A 340 -4.54 -29.29 -15.17
CA LYS A 340 -4.79 -30.57 -14.49
C LYS A 340 -4.56 -30.50 -12.98
N GLU A 341 -3.60 -29.69 -12.54
CA GLU A 341 -3.31 -29.46 -11.11
C GLU A 341 -4.46 -28.71 -10.44
N GLU A 342 -5.00 -27.67 -11.08
CA GLU A 342 -6.13 -26.90 -10.55
C GLU A 342 -7.40 -27.74 -10.48
N ARG A 343 -7.64 -28.58 -11.49
CA ARG A 343 -8.73 -29.56 -11.49
C ARG A 343 -8.59 -30.59 -10.36
N ALA A 344 -7.37 -31.01 -10.04
CA ALA A 344 -7.12 -31.92 -8.93
C ALA A 344 -7.34 -31.22 -7.58
N MET A 345 -6.86 -29.99 -7.41
CA MET A 345 -7.09 -29.19 -6.21
C MET A 345 -8.60 -28.93 -5.99
N LEU A 346 -9.37 -28.66 -7.05
CA LEU A 346 -10.83 -28.52 -6.97
C LEU A 346 -11.50 -29.78 -6.39
N LEU A 347 -11.04 -30.97 -6.79
CA LEU A 347 -11.58 -32.24 -6.29
C LEU A 347 -11.17 -32.53 -4.85
N GLU A 348 -9.93 -32.18 -4.47
CA GLU A 348 -9.49 -32.26 -3.07
C GLU A 348 -10.36 -31.34 -2.18
N GLU A 349 -10.65 -30.12 -2.62
CA GLU A 349 -11.55 -29.20 -1.90
C GLU A 349 -13.01 -29.69 -1.89
N TRP A 350 -13.51 -30.24 -3.00
CA TRP A 350 -14.85 -30.83 -3.02
C TRP A 350 -14.95 -32.00 -2.03
N LEU A 351 -13.94 -32.86 -1.98
CA LEU A 351 -13.88 -33.97 -1.02
C LEU A 351 -13.90 -33.45 0.42
N ASN A 352 -13.10 -32.44 0.74
CA ASN A 352 -13.04 -31.83 2.07
C ASN A 352 -14.40 -31.24 2.46
N LYS A 353 -15.10 -30.58 1.52
CA LYS A 353 -16.43 -30.03 1.77
C LYS A 353 -17.49 -31.12 1.96
N GLU A 354 -17.49 -32.19 1.16
CA GLU A 354 -18.41 -33.32 1.36
C GLU A 354 -18.20 -33.99 2.72
N VAL A 355 -16.94 -34.11 3.18
CA VAL A 355 -16.65 -34.59 4.55
C VAL A 355 -17.20 -33.62 5.60
N SER A 356 -17.10 -32.30 5.38
CA SER A 356 -17.62 -31.29 6.31
C SER A 356 -19.15 -31.30 6.43
N PHE A 357 -19.87 -31.77 5.41
CA PHE A 357 -21.34 -31.87 5.43
C PHE A 357 -21.86 -33.10 6.19
N GLY A 358 -20.98 -33.99 6.68
CA GLY A 358 -21.37 -35.13 7.51
C GLY A 358 -22.36 -36.07 6.80
N ASP A 359 -23.50 -36.33 7.44
CA ASP A 359 -24.53 -37.28 6.96
C ASP A 359 -25.21 -36.86 5.65
N LEU A 360 -25.15 -35.58 5.29
CA LEU A 360 -25.68 -35.06 4.02
C LEU A 360 -24.64 -35.14 2.88
N GLY A 361 -23.38 -35.40 3.21
CA GLY A 361 -22.26 -35.50 2.29
C GLY A 361 -22.20 -36.86 1.57
N ASP A 362 -21.77 -36.87 0.30
CA ASP A 362 -21.49 -38.09 -0.46
C ASP A 362 -20.06 -38.07 -1.01
N VAL A 363 -19.15 -38.55 -0.17
CA VAL A 363 -17.72 -38.70 -0.46
C VAL A 363 -17.48 -39.67 -1.63
N THR A 364 -18.38 -40.64 -1.86
CA THR A 364 -18.18 -41.69 -2.86
C THR A 364 -18.29 -41.16 -4.30
N LEU A 365 -19.09 -40.11 -4.50
CA LEU A 365 -19.23 -39.42 -5.78
C LEU A 365 -17.93 -38.75 -6.21
N VAL A 366 -17.24 -38.10 -5.28
CA VAL A 366 -16.00 -37.35 -5.55
C VAL A 366 -14.81 -38.30 -5.70
N GLN A 367 -14.73 -39.35 -4.87
CA GLN A 367 -13.66 -40.36 -4.95
C GLN A 367 -13.62 -41.08 -6.30
N LYS A 368 -14.77 -41.32 -6.93
CA LYS A 368 -14.84 -41.92 -8.29
C LYS A 368 -14.22 -41.03 -9.36
N LYS A 369 -14.21 -39.71 -9.15
CA LYS A 369 -13.66 -38.70 -10.08
C LYS A 369 -12.20 -38.31 -9.75
N ALA A 370 -11.64 -38.84 -8.66
CA ALA A 370 -10.32 -38.45 -8.16
C ALA A 370 -9.18 -38.84 -9.12
N PRO A 371 -8.21 -37.94 -9.39
CA PRO A 371 -7.10 -38.22 -10.27
C PRO A 371 -6.04 -39.10 -9.58
N ARG A 372 -5.29 -39.85 -10.38
CA ARG A 372 -4.07 -40.53 -9.95
C ARG A 372 -2.87 -39.62 -10.19
N LYS A 373 -2.09 -39.34 -9.14
CA LYS A 373 -0.81 -38.60 -9.22
C LYS A 373 0.26 -39.50 -9.83
N VAL A 374 0.86 -39.10 -10.95
CA VAL A 374 1.92 -39.85 -11.65
C VAL A 374 3.12 -38.95 -11.86
N LYS A 375 4.32 -39.42 -11.48
CA LYS A 375 5.57 -38.68 -11.73
C LYS A 375 6.02 -38.89 -13.17
N ARG A 376 6.21 -37.81 -13.92
CA ARG A 376 6.72 -37.84 -15.30
C ARG A 376 8.02 -37.02 -15.40
N LYS A 377 8.85 -37.36 -16.37
CA LYS A 377 10.15 -36.71 -16.61
C LYS A 377 10.08 -35.96 -17.92
N ARG A 378 10.26 -34.63 -17.91
CA ARG A 378 10.37 -33.83 -19.15
C ARG A 378 11.84 -33.53 -19.46
N PRO A 379 12.28 -33.68 -20.72
CA PRO A 379 13.62 -33.28 -21.12
C PRO A 379 13.74 -31.75 -21.18
N ILE A 380 14.71 -31.17 -20.48
CA ILE A 380 15.12 -29.77 -20.63
C ILE A 380 16.21 -29.72 -21.70
N PRO A 381 16.06 -28.91 -22.77
CA PRO A 381 17.14 -28.63 -23.69
C PRO A 381 18.15 -27.70 -23.00
N THR A 382 19.36 -28.17 -22.76
CA THR A 382 20.52 -27.32 -22.49
C THR A 382 21.06 -26.77 -23.81
N GLU A 383 21.65 -25.57 -23.79
CA GLU A 383 22.10 -24.82 -24.99
C GLU A 383 23.07 -25.62 -25.91
N ASP A 384 23.71 -26.67 -25.41
CA ASP A 384 24.67 -27.50 -26.16
C ASP A 384 24.14 -28.85 -26.68
N GLY A 385 22.84 -29.16 -26.51
CA GLY A 385 22.18 -30.28 -27.20
C GLY A 385 22.66 -31.71 -26.87
N SER A 386 23.66 -31.89 -25.99
CA SER A 386 24.26 -33.21 -25.71
C SER A 386 23.91 -33.80 -24.34
N THR A 387 23.29 -33.05 -23.43
CA THR A 387 22.86 -33.56 -22.12
C THR A 387 21.43 -33.14 -21.80
N VAL A 388 20.50 -34.07 -22.03
CA VAL A 388 19.09 -33.92 -21.64
C VAL A 388 19.00 -34.00 -20.11
N ALA A 389 18.96 -32.85 -19.44
CA ALA A 389 18.59 -32.80 -18.03
C ALA A 389 17.08 -33.10 -17.93
N TYR A 390 16.68 -34.08 -17.12
CA TYR A 390 15.27 -34.42 -16.94
C TYR A 390 14.71 -33.68 -15.72
N GLU A 391 13.64 -32.92 -15.89
CA GLU A 391 12.87 -32.36 -14.77
C GLU A 391 11.74 -33.32 -14.40
N GLU A 392 11.71 -33.76 -13.14
CA GLU A 392 10.60 -34.54 -12.61
C GLU A 392 9.42 -33.59 -12.30
N TYR A 393 8.29 -33.77 -12.98
CA TYR A 393 7.05 -33.04 -12.70
C TYR A 393 5.92 -34.02 -12.38
N ILE A 394 4.94 -33.56 -11.60
CA ILE A 394 3.77 -34.35 -11.21
C ILE A 394 2.70 -34.12 -12.27
N ASP A 395 2.22 -35.19 -12.89
CA ASP A 395 1.09 -35.16 -13.82
C ASP A 395 -0.12 -35.85 -13.15
N TYR A 396 -1.32 -35.39 -13.47
CA TYR A 396 -2.56 -35.88 -12.89
C TYR A 396 -3.37 -36.59 -13.97
N ILE A 397 -3.61 -37.89 -13.80
CA ILE A 397 -4.41 -38.69 -14.74
C ILE A 397 -5.81 -38.85 -14.17
N PHE A 398 -6.80 -38.28 -14.85
CA PHE A 398 -8.21 -38.41 -14.48
C PHE A 398 -8.81 -39.71 -15.07
N PRO A 399 -9.73 -40.39 -14.36
CA PRO A 399 -10.40 -41.60 -14.85
C PRO A 399 -11.04 -41.45 -16.25
N ASP A 400 -11.54 -40.26 -16.57
CA ASP A 400 -12.17 -39.96 -17.86
C ASP A 400 -11.17 -39.95 -19.04
N GLU A 401 -9.91 -39.55 -18.81
CA GLU A 401 -8.86 -39.56 -19.84
C GLU A 401 -8.43 -41.00 -20.20
N VAL A 402 -8.45 -41.90 -19.21
CA VAL A 402 -8.19 -43.34 -19.39
C VAL A 402 -9.32 -44.02 -20.16
N ALA A 403 -10.55 -43.50 -20.09
CA ALA A 403 -11.68 -43.99 -20.86
C ALA A 403 -11.62 -43.57 -22.35
N LEU A 404 -11.10 -42.38 -22.64
CA LEU A 404 -10.98 -41.82 -24.01
C LEU A 404 -9.78 -42.37 -24.80
N ALA A 405 -8.74 -42.90 -24.15
CA ALA A 405 -7.58 -43.48 -24.82
C ALA A 405 -7.43 -44.98 -24.52
N PRO A 406 -7.95 -45.89 -25.37
CA PRO A 406 -7.82 -47.35 -25.16
C PRO A 406 -6.35 -47.83 -25.12
N ASN A 407 -5.43 -47.05 -25.68
CA ASN A 407 -3.99 -47.30 -25.64
C ASN A 407 -3.41 -47.20 -24.21
N LEU A 408 -4.04 -46.43 -23.31
CA LEU A 408 -3.63 -46.34 -21.91
C LEU A 408 -4.00 -47.60 -21.12
N LYS A 409 -5.09 -48.30 -21.46
CA LYS A 409 -5.45 -49.58 -20.83
C LYS A 409 -4.44 -50.68 -21.17
N ILE A 410 -3.91 -50.66 -22.40
CA ILE A 410 -2.85 -51.60 -22.83
C ILE A 410 -1.55 -51.31 -22.08
N LEU A 411 -1.19 -50.03 -21.91
CA LEU A 411 -0.04 -49.62 -21.10
C LEU A 411 -0.22 -49.94 -19.61
N GLU A 412 -1.43 -49.79 -19.06
CA GLU A 412 -1.76 -50.13 -17.67
C GLU A 412 -1.73 -51.65 -17.44
N ALA A 413 -2.21 -52.45 -18.40
CA ALA A 413 -2.08 -53.90 -18.38
C ALA A 413 -0.61 -54.35 -18.50
N ALA A 414 0.19 -53.68 -19.35
CA ALA A 414 1.62 -53.94 -19.47
C ALA A 414 2.40 -53.54 -18.21
N TYR A 415 2.01 -52.45 -17.54
CA TYR A 415 2.60 -52.03 -16.28
C TYR A 415 2.24 -52.98 -15.13
N LYS A 416 0.98 -53.45 -15.06
CA LYS A 416 0.56 -54.49 -14.10
C LYS A 416 1.31 -55.80 -14.32
N TRP A 417 1.48 -56.23 -15.57
CA TRP A 417 2.29 -57.40 -15.90
C TRP A 417 3.76 -57.24 -15.50
N LYS A 418 4.35 -56.06 -15.74
CA LYS A 418 5.73 -55.75 -15.33
C LYS A 418 5.88 -55.73 -13.81
N LYS A 419 4.92 -55.15 -13.08
CA LYS A 419 4.94 -55.11 -11.61
C LYS A 419 4.81 -56.49 -10.99
N GLN A 420 3.92 -57.33 -11.53
CA GLN A 420 3.81 -58.73 -11.13
C GLN A 420 5.12 -59.49 -11.37
N LYS A 421 5.79 -59.24 -12.50
CA LYS A 421 7.10 -59.85 -12.77
C LYS A 421 8.24 -59.36 -11.89
N THR A 422 8.20 -58.12 -11.41
CA THR A 422 9.24 -57.60 -10.50
C THR A 422 9.01 -58.09 -9.08
N ASP A 423 7.76 -58.21 -8.63
CA ASP A 423 7.43 -58.80 -7.32
C ASP A 423 7.76 -60.31 -7.29
N ASP A 424 7.63 -61.04 -8.42
CA ASP A 424 8.03 -62.46 -8.53
C ASP A 424 9.56 -62.68 -8.59
N THR A 425 10.37 -61.63 -8.80
CA THR A 425 11.85 -61.75 -8.87
C THR A 425 12.58 -61.39 -7.59
N ASP A 426 11.91 -60.80 -6.60
CA ASP A 426 12.51 -60.47 -5.28
C ASP A 426 12.31 -61.59 -4.23
N ASP A 427 11.62 -62.69 -4.59
CA ASP A 427 11.35 -63.85 -3.72
C ASP A 427 12.15 -65.12 -4.11
N VAL A 428 13.38 -64.96 -4.66
CA VAL A 428 14.32 -66.09 -4.90
C VAL A 428 15.68 -65.86 -4.28
#